data_AF-A0A1M4TS84-F1
#
_entry.id   AF-A0A1M4TS84-F1
#
_cell.length_a   1.000
_cell.length_b   1.000
_cell.length_c   1.000
_cell.angle_alpha   90.00
_cell.angle_beta   90.00
_cell.angle_gamma   90.00
#
_symmetry.space_group_name_H-M   'P 1'
#
loop_
_entity.id
_entity.type
_entity.pdbx_description
1 polymer ?
#
loop_
_entity_poly.entity_id
_entity_poly.type
_entity_poly.pdbx_seq_one_letter_code
_entity_poly.pdbx_strand_id
1 'polypeptide(L)'
;MNTKIKSLKSLFLILLMILASELVFAQNILGRITDQLRGQSFALYDNGLVVQDGNPTNRGFAQRDPSGLMFLRLPAVDPAKNAYFLDYRGNFIEIDYRFGSRVIGNYDFKPPSPIEVNTVSEESNPNVGIVTATGAVTPVPVILINKEKPYGNVMITSELAANNCYKQSLMSSSQIDKQKFGHCMIEKMSGKKEFEIYKCSKNSVTPEEETLCMINIMGRSKEQQYSRKIAKCHNEFGSDYSKFPLCFSETEHDSDFKKMISCVKGLGQQGLLNFSNVAICYGANAFDITPESLIVAQCSSASVGDPYVFVGCAGGKLSSAELNKCLTQGVGGDKGCFGKNNAVHKTLISLGDGLNKKFGAANSLVKDYNKALADLNSESVYNTEAVRILRDTGNELKKQQNDSGQEQIKKLLPYIKW
;
A
#
# COMPACT_ATOMS: atom_id res chain seq x y z
N MET A 1 -14.44 -61.97 -54.13
CA MET A 1 -15.37 -61.36 -53.16
C MET A 1 -14.69 -60.62 -52.01
N ASN A 2 -13.46 -60.99 -51.60
CA ASN A 2 -12.78 -60.40 -50.43
C ASN A 2 -12.18 -58.98 -50.61
N THR A 3 -11.95 -58.52 -51.84
CA THR A 3 -11.38 -57.17 -52.10
C THR A 3 -12.42 -56.05 -52.03
N LYS A 4 -13.66 -56.29 -52.47
CA LYS A 4 -14.77 -55.31 -52.37
C LYS A 4 -15.21 -55.04 -50.92
N ILE A 5 -15.13 -56.04 -50.04
CA ILE A 5 -15.53 -55.92 -48.63
C ILE A 5 -14.51 -55.11 -47.81
N LYS A 6 -13.20 -55.17 -48.15
CA LYS A 6 -12.17 -54.33 -47.50
C LYS A 6 -12.31 -52.85 -47.89
N SER A 7 -12.65 -52.56 -49.14
CA SER A 7 -12.88 -51.18 -49.63
C SER A 7 -14.08 -50.52 -48.95
N LEU A 8 -15.16 -51.27 -48.70
CA LEU A 8 -16.36 -50.72 -48.05
C LEU A 8 -16.13 -50.41 -46.56
N LYS A 9 -15.34 -51.24 -45.86
CA LYS A 9 -15.01 -51.03 -44.45
C LYS A 9 -14.09 -49.82 -44.24
N SER A 10 -13.10 -49.59 -45.11
CA SER A 10 -12.27 -48.37 -45.05
C SER A 10 -13.09 -47.11 -45.35
N LEU A 11 -14.02 -47.16 -46.31
CA LEU A 11 -14.88 -46.01 -46.60
C LEU A 11 -15.79 -45.67 -45.42
N PHE A 12 -16.35 -46.70 -44.77
CA PHE A 12 -17.18 -46.52 -43.58
C PHE A 12 -16.37 -45.97 -42.39
N LEU A 13 -15.13 -46.41 -42.19
CA LEU A 13 -14.26 -45.88 -41.13
C LEU A 13 -13.86 -44.42 -41.36
N ILE A 14 -13.59 -44.04 -42.61
CA ILE A 14 -13.30 -42.65 -42.99
C ILE A 14 -14.54 -41.78 -42.80
N LEU A 15 -15.72 -42.26 -43.22
CA LEU A 15 -16.99 -41.55 -43.00
C LEU A 15 -17.29 -41.40 -41.50
N LEU A 16 -17.02 -42.43 -40.68
CA LEU A 16 -17.19 -42.38 -39.23
C LEU A 16 -16.20 -41.42 -38.56
N MET A 17 -14.96 -41.33 -39.06
CA MET A 17 -13.98 -40.33 -38.59
C MET A 17 -14.35 -38.90 -39.00
N ILE A 18 -14.89 -38.70 -40.21
CA ILE A 18 -15.39 -37.40 -40.66
C ILE A 18 -16.62 -36.99 -39.82
N LEU A 19 -17.58 -37.88 -39.62
CA LEU A 19 -18.77 -37.63 -38.77
C LEU A 19 -18.41 -37.43 -37.29
N ALA A 20 -17.41 -38.16 -36.76
CA ALA A 20 -16.91 -37.96 -35.41
C ALA A 20 -16.15 -36.63 -35.26
N SER A 21 -15.49 -36.15 -36.32
CA SER A 21 -14.81 -34.85 -36.30
C SER A 21 -15.79 -33.66 -36.28
N GLU A 22 -16.97 -33.78 -36.92
CA GLU A 22 -18.00 -32.73 -36.85
C GLU A 22 -18.60 -32.57 -35.44
N LEU A 23 -18.70 -33.67 -34.67
CA LEU A 23 -19.16 -33.62 -33.27
C LEU A 23 -18.15 -32.98 -32.31
N VAL A 24 -16.86 -32.91 -32.66
CA VAL A 24 -15.79 -32.33 -31.83
C VAL A 24 -15.66 -30.80 -32.03
N PHE A 25 -16.29 -30.23 -33.07
CA PHE A 25 -16.25 -28.79 -33.36
C PHE A 25 -17.61 -28.09 -33.28
N ALA A 26 -18.62 -28.71 -32.66
CA ALA A 26 -19.89 -28.03 -32.38
C ALA A 26 -19.68 -26.90 -31.37
N GLN A 27 -19.39 -25.69 -31.86
CA GLN A 27 -19.27 -24.50 -31.04
C GLN A 27 -20.68 -24.06 -30.62
N ASN A 28 -20.94 -24.05 -29.30
CA ASN A 28 -22.23 -23.60 -28.81
C ASN A 28 -22.24 -22.08 -28.74
N ILE A 29 -23.30 -21.47 -29.27
CA ILE A 29 -23.55 -20.05 -29.08
C ILE A 29 -23.91 -19.84 -27.61
N LEU A 30 -23.12 -19.05 -26.92
CA LEU A 30 -23.33 -18.66 -25.54
C LEU A 30 -24.36 -17.53 -25.43
N GLY A 31 -24.36 -16.62 -26.42
CA GLY A 31 -25.36 -15.56 -26.55
C GLY A 31 -24.97 -14.54 -27.63
N ARG A 32 -25.73 -13.45 -27.70
CA ARG A 32 -25.56 -12.33 -28.62
C ARG A 32 -25.18 -11.05 -27.89
N ILE A 33 -24.34 -10.26 -28.54
CA ILE A 33 -23.92 -8.92 -28.12
C ILE A 33 -24.44 -7.95 -29.18
N THR A 34 -25.23 -6.96 -28.77
CA THR A 34 -25.86 -5.99 -29.67
C THR A 34 -25.20 -4.62 -29.48
N ASP A 35 -24.59 -4.08 -30.54
CA ASP A 35 -24.22 -2.68 -30.66
C ASP A 35 -25.41 -1.89 -31.18
N GLN A 36 -26.15 -1.26 -30.27
CA GLN A 36 -27.34 -0.48 -30.60
C GLN A 36 -26.97 0.83 -31.30
N LEU A 37 -25.81 1.40 -30.99
CA LEU A 37 -25.34 2.64 -31.58
C LEU A 37 -25.04 2.47 -33.08
N ARG A 38 -24.48 1.32 -33.47
CA ARG A 38 -24.07 1.03 -34.85
C ARG A 38 -25.01 0.08 -35.60
N GLY A 39 -26.05 -0.43 -34.93
CA GLY A 39 -26.99 -1.40 -35.50
C GLY A 39 -26.31 -2.73 -35.87
N GLN A 40 -25.36 -3.18 -35.06
CA GLN A 40 -24.60 -4.42 -35.30
C GLN A 40 -24.88 -5.44 -34.20
N SER A 41 -24.73 -6.72 -34.53
CA SER A 41 -24.88 -7.82 -33.59
C SER A 41 -23.74 -8.83 -33.80
N PHE A 42 -23.32 -9.46 -32.71
CA PHE A 42 -22.22 -10.42 -32.68
C PHE A 42 -22.65 -11.64 -31.90
N ALA A 43 -22.37 -12.84 -32.42
CA ALA A 43 -22.50 -14.09 -31.70
C ALA A 43 -21.22 -14.37 -30.89
N LEU A 44 -21.38 -14.66 -29.60
CA LEU A 44 -20.32 -15.13 -28.72
C LEU A 44 -20.43 -16.65 -28.57
N TYR A 45 -19.34 -17.36 -28.83
CA TYR A 45 -19.23 -18.80 -28.68
C TYR A 45 -18.57 -19.17 -27.34
N ASP A 46 -18.83 -20.39 -26.86
CA ASP A 46 -18.29 -20.95 -25.62
C ASP A 46 -16.74 -20.94 -25.53
N ASN A 47 -16.05 -21.00 -26.67
CA ASN A 47 -14.60 -20.89 -26.77
C ASN A 47 -14.08 -19.44 -26.79
N GLY A 48 -14.95 -18.44 -26.59
CA GLY A 48 -14.61 -17.02 -26.60
C GLY A 48 -14.51 -16.40 -27.98
N LEU A 49 -14.75 -17.14 -29.07
CA LEU A 49 -14.83 -16.56 -30.41
C LEU A 49 -16.05 -15.63 -30.48
N VAL A 50 -15.85 -14.45 -31.06
CA VAL A 50 -16.90 -13.46 -31.35
C VAL A 50 -16.94 -13.26 -32.85
N VAL A 51 -18.13 -13.36 -33.44
CA VAL A 51 -18.34 -13.25 -34.89
C VAL A 51 -19.50 -12.29 -35.17
N GLN A 52 -19.30 -11.33 -36.07
CA GLN A 52 -20.37 -10.41 -36.47
C GLN A 52 -21.44 -11.13 -37.30
N ASP A 53 -22.70 -10.91 -36.95
CA ASP A 53 -23.84 -11.38 -37.74
C ASP A 53 -23.83 -10.75 -39.13
N GLY A 54 -23.97 -11.57 -40.17
CA GLY A 54 -23.95 -11.11 -41.57
C GLY A 54 -22.55 -10.76 -42.10
N ASN A 55 -21.50 -10.76 -41.28
CA ASN A 55 -20.12 -10.57 -41.73
C ASN A 55 -19.12 -11.49 -40.97
N PRO A 56 -19.04 -12.78 -41.33
CA PRO A 56 -18.19 -13.75 -40.64
C PRO A 56 -16.68 -13.44 -40.68
N THR A 57 -16.25 -12.55 -41.58
CA THR A 57 -14.84 -12.12 -41.67
C THR A 57 -14.47 -11.16 -40.55
N ASN A 58 -15.44 -10.44 -39.99
CA ASN A 58 -15.25 -9.64 -38.79
C ASN A 58 -15.43 -10.52 -37.55
N ARG A 59 -14.31 -11.05 -37.05
CA ARG A 59 -14.27 -11.95 -35.91
C ARG A 59 -13.00 -11.76 -35.09
N GLY A 60 -13.05 -12.17 -33.84
CA GLY A 60 -11.87 -12.27 -32.98
C GLY A 60 -12.20 -12.95 -31.67
N PHE A 61 -11.23 -13.06 -30.77
CA PHE A 61 -11.44 -13.72 -29.48
C PHE A 61 -11.68 -12.70 -28.38
N ALA A 62 -12.81 -12.84 -27.69
CA ALA A 62 -13.04 -12.18 -26.42
C ALA A 62 -12.12 -12.76 -25.35
N GLN A 63 -11.74 -11.91 -24.41
CA GLN A 63 -10.87 -12.29 -23.30
C GLN A 63 -11.45 -11.77 -22.00
N ARG A 64 -11.11 -12.42 -20.88
CA ARG A 64 -11.43 -11.89 -19.56
C ARG A 64 -10.77 -10.53 -19.38
N ASP A 65 -11.53 -9.56 -18.89
CA ASP A 65 -10.94 -8.28 -18.51
C ASP A 65 -9.87 -8.52 -17.41
N PRO A 66 -8.62 -8.08 -17.65
CA PRO A 66 -7.54 -8.23 -16.68
C PRO A 66 -7.80 -7.47 -15.38
N SER A 67 -8.47 -6.32 -15.46
CA SER A 67 -8.70 -5.47 -14.28
C SER A 67 -9.75 -6.03 -13.32
N GLY A 68 -10.69 -6.85 -13.83
CA GLY A 68 -11.85 -7.32 -13.08
C GLY A 68 -12.93 -6.24 -12.84
N LEU A 69 -12.74 -5.03 -13.37
CA LEU A 69 -13.73 -3.96 -13.34
C LEU A 69 -14.83 -4.19 -14.38
N MET A 70 -14.46 -4.80 -15.50
CA MET A 70 -15.37 -5.30 -16.54
C MET A 70 -15.34 -6.84 -16.54
N PHE A 71 -16.28 -7.44 -17.27
CA PHE A 71 -16.42 -8.89 -17.33
C PHE A 71 -15.63 -9.51 -18.50
N LEU A 72 -15.80 -8.98 -19.72
CA LEU A 72 -15.09 -9.41 -20.91
C LEU A 72 -14.58 -8.19 -21.69
N ARG A 73 -13.41 -8.33 -22.30
CA ARG A 73 -12.87 -7.44 -23.33
C ARG A 73 -13.08 -8.09 -24.69
N LEU A 74 -13.68 -7.36 -25.62
CA LEU A 74 -13.87 -7.78 -27.00
C LEU A 74 -12.69 -7.30 -27.87
N PRO A 75 -12.46 -7.94 -29.04
CA PRO A 75 -11.46 -7.48 -29.99
C PRO A 75 -11.65 -6.01 -30.38
N ALA A 76 -10.56 -5.25 -30.41
CA ALA A 76 -10.54 -3.86 -30.82
C ALA A 76 -9.33 -3.58 -31.71
N VAL A 77 -9.45 -2.61 -32.61
CA VAL A 77 -8.38 -2.25 -33.56
C VAL A 77 -7.17 -1.65 -32.83
N ASP A 78 -7.40 -0.82 -31.82
CA ASP A 78 -6.35 -0.23 -30.97
C ASP A 78 -6.80 -0.29 -29.50
N PRO A 79 -6.55 -1.40 -28.80
CA PRO A 79 -7.08 -1.64 -27.46
C PRO A 79 -6.52 -0.69 -26.39
N ALA A 80 -5.48 0.10 -26.71
CA ALA A 80 -4.95 1.12 -25.81
C ALA A 80 -5.68 2.47 -25.95
N LYS A 81 -6.35 2.73 -27.08
CA LYS A 81 -7.09 3.98 -27.31
C LYS A 81 -8.59 3.81 -27.19
N ASN A 82 -9.12 2.73 -27.74
CA ASN A 82 -10.53 2.46 -27.77
C ASN A 82 -10.75 0.95 -27.72
N ALA A 83 -11.43 0.48 -26.69
CA ALA A 83 -11.73 -0.93 -26.52
C ALA A 83 -13.16 -1.16 -26.07
N TYR A 84 -13.62 -2.36 -26.35
CA TYR A 84 -14.99 -2.81 -26.20
C TYR A 84 -15.06 -3.80 -25.06
N PHE A 85 -16.00 -3.62 -24.15
CA PHE A 85 -16.12 -4.43 -22.95
C PHE A 85 -17.57 -4.80 -22.67
N LEU A 86 -17.77 -5.94 -22.03
CA LEU A 86 -19.04 -6.29 -21.41
C LEU A 86 -18.90 -6.06 -19.92
N ASP A 87 -19.84 -5.36 -19.29
CA ASP A 87 -19.87 -5.23 -17.84
C ASP A 87 -20.65 -6.39 -17.19
N TYR A 88 -20.66 -6.45 -15.86
CA TYR A 88 -21.40 -7.48 -15.12
C TYR A 88 -22.92 -7.27 -15.06
N ARG A 89 -23.44 -6.18 -15.66
CA ARG A 89 -24.85 -5.75 -15.57
C ARG A 89 -25.62 -5.95 -16.87
N GLY A 90 -25.03 -6.58 -17.88
CA GLY A 90 -25.68 -6.79 -19.18
C GLY A 90 -25.39 -5.70 -20.20
N ASN A 91 -24.50 -4.74 -19.91
CA ASN A 91 -24.21 -3.64 -20.82
C ASN A 91 -23.03 -3.95 -21.73
N PHE A 92 -23.15 -3.53 -22.99
CA PHE A 92 -22.05 -3.43 -23.93
C PHE A 92 -21.45 -2.02 -23.85
N ILE A 93 -20.20 -1.94 -23.41
CA ILE A 93 -19.47 -0.71 -23.11
C ILE A 93 -18.38 -0.47 -24.16
N GLU A 94 -18.26 0.76 -24.60
CA GLU A 94 -17.06 1.26 -25.28
C GLU A 94 -16.32 2.17 -24.31
N ILE A 95 -15.02 1.94 -24.17
CA ILE A 95 -14.14 2.79 -23.37
C ILE A 95 -13.18 3.47 -24.32
N ASP A 96 -13.26 4.79 -24.35
CA ASP A 96 -12.37 5.64 -25.14
C ASP A 96 -11.42 6.40 -24.20
N TYR A 97 -10.15 6.48 -24.58
CA TYR A 97 -9.14 7.13 -23.74
C TYR A 97 -9.43 8.62 -23.51
N ARG A 98 -10.12 9.31 -24.45
CA ARG A 98 -10.50 10.73 -24.33
C ARG A 98 -11.81 10.89 -23.59
N PHE A 99 -12.81 10.09 -23.96
CA PHE A 99 -14.20 10.33 -23.54
C PHE A 99 -14.67 9.45 -22.37
N GLY A 100 -13.87 8.46 -21.97
CA GLY A 100 -14.22 7.52 -20.92
C GLY A 100 -15.17 6.43 -21.38
N SER A 101 -15.91 5.85 -20.42
CA SER A 101 -16.83 4.76 -20.71
C SER A 101 -18.19 5.26 -21.18
N ARG A 102 -18.77 4.56 -22.17
CA ARG A 102 -20.15 4.76 -22.61
C ARG A 102 -20.83 3.42 -22.88
N VAL A 103 -22.10 3.33 -22.53
CA VAL A 103 -22.95 2.19 -22.94
C VAL A 103 -23.33 2.37 -24.41
N ILE A 104 -23.03 1.38 -25.24
CA ILE A 104 -23.35 1.35 -26.68
C ILE A 104 -24.34 0.24 -27.04
N GLY A 105 -24.71 -0.60 -26.08
CA GLY A 105 -25.74 -1.62 -26.26
C GLY A 105 -25.77 -2.62 -25.11
N ASN A 106 -26.09 -3.88 -25.41
CA ASN A 106 -26.32 -4.92 -24.41
C ASN A 106 -25.94 -6.33 -24.88
N TYR A 107 -26.05 -7.31 -23.99
CA TYR A 107 -25.91 -8.73 -24.33
C TYR A 107 -26.96 -9.58 -23.60
N ASP A 108 -27.28 -10.77 -24.12
CA ASP A 108 -28.45 -11.58 -23.72
C ASP A 108 -28.13 -12.82 -22.86
N PHE A 109 -26.88 -12.98 -22.44
CA PHE A 109 -26.43 -14.11 -21.64
C PHE A 109 -26.06 -13.68 -20.21
N LYS A 110 -25.94 -14.64 -19.29
CA LYS A 110 -25.65 -14.34 -17.89
C LYS A 110 -24.14 -14.32 -17.63
N PRO A 111 -23.54 -13.20 -17.17
CA PRO A 111 -22.15 -13.19 -16.75
C PRO A 111 -22.00 -14.00 -15.43
N PRO A 112 -20.80 -14.53 -15.13
CA PRO A 112 -20.47 -15.00 -13.80
C PRO A 112 -20.53 -13.82 -12.82
N SER A 113 -20.68 -14.12 -11.53
CA SER A 113 -20.67 -13.09 -10.50
C SER A 113 -19.35 -12.32 -10.51
N PRO A 114 -19.38 -10.99 -10.31
CA PRO A 114 -18.16 -10.21 -10.11
C PRO A 114 -17.44 -10.69 -8.84
N ILE A 115 -16.14 -10.41 -8.76
CA ILE A 115 -15.41 -10.58 -7.51
C ILE A 115 -15.94 -9.52 -6.54
N GLU A 116 -16.80 -9.92 -5.62
CA GLU A 116 -17.27 -9.05 -4.55
C GLU A 116 -16.14 -8.85 -3.55
N VAL A 117 -15.62 -7.62 -3.51
CA VAL A 117 -14.71 -7.19 -2.46
C VAL A 117 -15.52 -6.36 -1.49
N ASN A 118 -15.80 -6.93 -0.32
CA ASN A 118 -16.45 -6.21 0.76
C ASN A 118 -15.54 -5.08 1.24
N THR A 119 -15.81 -3.87 0.75
CA THR A 119 -15.13 -2.63 1.17
C THR A 119 -15.75 -2.13 2.46
N VAL A 120 -15.68 -2.96 3.51
CA VAL A 120 -16.14 -2.54 4.84
C VAL A 120 -14.97 -1.86 5.54
N SER A 121 -15.12 -0.59 5.87
CA SER A 121 -14.27 0.05 6.87
C SER A 121 -14.54 -0.62 8.22
N GLU A 122 -13.52 -1.20 8.84
CA GLU A 122 -13.68 -1.77 10.17
C GLU A 122 -14.00 -0.66 11.19
N GLU A 123 -14.90 -0.92 12.13
CA GLU A 123 -15.21 0.01 13.22
C GLU A 123 -13.95 0.24 14.06
N SER A 124 -13.38 1.43 13.97
CA SER A 124 -12.23 1.80 14.79
C SER A 124 -12.68 2.04 16.23
N ASN A 125 -12.05 1.37 17.19
CA ASN A 125 -12.25 1.71 18.60
C ASN A 125 -11.48 3.00 18.91
N PRO A 126 -12.14 4.10 19.35
CA PRO A 126 -11.46 5.37 19.60
C PRO A 126 -10.42 5.32 20.72
N ASN A 127 -10.45 4.27 21.56
CA ASN A 127 -9.48 4.05 22.62
C ASN A 127 -8.26 3.23 22.18
N VAL A 128 -8.27 2.70 20.95
CA VAL A 128 -7.24 1.82 20.38
C VAL A 128 -6.61 2.51 19.18
N GLY A 129 -5.30 2.75 19.25
CA GLY A 129 -4.61 3.49 18.20
C GLY A 129 -3.30 4.10 18.66
N ILE A 130 -2.74 4.99 17.83
CA ILE A 130 -1.44 5.60 18.06
C ILE A 130 -1.60 6.76 19.04
N VAL A 131 -0.80 6.75 20.10
CA VAL A 131 -0.78 7.85 21.07
C VAL A 131 0.15 8.95 20.57
N THR A 132 -0.42 10.12 20.32
CA THR A 132 0.30 11.31 19.88
C THR A 132 1.05 11.99 21.05
N ALA A 133 1.95 12.93 20.76
CA ALA A 133 2.67 13.69 21.79
C ALA A 133 1.76 14.44 22.80
N THR A 134 0.51 14.75 22.44
CA THR A 134 -0.48 15.39 23.33
C THR A 134 -1.22 14.38 24.22
N GLY A 135 -1.05 13.08 24.00
CA GLY A 135 -1.80 12.02 24.66
C GLY A 135 -3.10 11.64 23.97
N ALA A 136 -3.48 12.31 22.88
CA ALA A 136 -4.63 11.92 22.06
C ALA A 136 -4.36 10.62 21.31
N VAL A 137 -5.40 9.81 21.10
CA VAL A 137 -5.34 8.54 20.38
C VAL A 137 -5.83 8.77 18.95
N THR A 138 -4.98 8.46 17.96
CA THR A 138 -5.37 8.39 16.55
C THR A 138 -5.81 6.95 16.26
N PRO A 139 -7.09 6.69 15.96
CA PRO A 139 -7.59 5.33 15.82
C PRO A 139 -6.90 4.57 14.69
N VAL A 140 -6.62 3.29 14.93
CA VAL A 140 -6.06 2.37 13.92
C VAL A 140 -6.84 1.05 13.97
N PRO A 141 -7.12 0.42 12.83
CA PRO A 141 -7.82 -0.86 12.80
C PRO A 141 -7.12 -1.93 13.62
N VAL A 142 -7.89 -2.66 14.44
CA VAL A 142 -7.35 -3.63 15.40
C VAL A 142 -6.61 -4.76 14.69
N ILE A 143 -7.08 -5.14 13.50
CA ILE A 143 -6.47 -6.22 12.69
C ILE A 143 -5.04 -5.92 12.23
N LEU A 144 -4.65 -4.64 12.16
CA LEU A 144 -3.30 -4.23 11.75
C LEU A 144 -2.34 -4.12 12.95
N ILE A 145 -2.83 -4.20 14.18
CA ILE A 145 -2.05 -3.94 15.38
C ILE A 145 -1.38 -5.22 15.89
N ASN A 146 -0.06 -5.17 16.05
CA ASN A 146 0.67 -6.20 16.79
C ASN A 146 0.63 -5.90 18.31
N LYS A 147 -0.25 -6.61 19.03
CA LYS A 147 -0.43 -6.47 20.48
C LYS A 147 0.76 -6.94 21.32
N GLU A 148 1.71 -7.66 20.75
CA GLU A 148 2.91 -8.09 21.48
C GLU A 148 4.04 -7.07 21.40
N LYS A 149 3.99 -6.18 20.40
CA LYS A 149 5.01 -5.16 20.12
C LYS A 149 4.36 -3.80 19.85
N PRO A 150 3.83 -3.11 20.87
CA PRO A 150 3.17 -1.80 20.71
C PRO A 150 4.12 -0.67 20.38
N TYR A 151 5.35 -0.75 20.88
CA TYR A 151 6.29 0.35 20.80
C TYR A 151 6.96 0.35 19.45
N GLY A 152 6.99 1.53 18.84
CA GLY A 152 7.79 1.79 17.66
C GLY A 152 9.23 2.15 18.02
N ASN A 153 9.96 2.58 17.00
CA ASN A 153 11.35 2.99 17.13
C ASN A 153 11.46 4.43 17.63
N VAL A 154 12.54 4.71 18.37
CA VAL A 154 12.88 6.08 18.75
C VAL A 154 13.39 6.83 17.51
N MET A 155 12.88 8.03 17.27
CA MET A 155 13.42 8.91 16.24
C MET A 155 14.49 9.81 16.85
N ILE A 156 15.76 9.45 16.69
CA ILE A 156 16.89 10.24 17.22
C ILE A 156 18.03 10.34 16.21
N THR A 157 18.88 11.34 16.39
CA THR A 157 20.10 11.52 15.59
C THR A 157 21.21 12.16 16.42
N SER A 158 22.41 12.26 15.85
CA SER A 158 23.59 12.85 16.51
C SER A 158 23.61 14.38 16.43
N GLU A 159 24.34 15.03 17.33
CA GLU A 159 24.58 16.48 17.30
C GLU A 159 25.19 16.91 15.95
N LEU A 160 26.11 16.12 15.40
CA LEU A 160 26.74 16.38 14.11
C LEU A 160 25.73 16.36 12.96
N ALA A 161 24.87 15.34 12.91
CA ALA A 161 23.82 15.25 11.89
C ALA A 161 22.82 16.41 11.99
N ALA A 162 22.40 16.75 13.21
CA ALA A 162 21.52 17.91 13.45
C ALA A 162 22.18 19.23 13.01
N ASN A 163 23.47 19.41 13.31
CA ASN A 163 24.25 20.58 12.87
C ASN A 163 24.35 20.65 11.35
N ASN A 164 24.54 19.52 10.68
CA ASN A 164 24.59 19.46 9.21
C ASN A 164 23.23 19.85 8.61
N CYS A 165 22.13 19.31 9.14
CA CYS A 165 20.78 19.70 8.72
C CYS A 165 20.52 21.19 8.95
N TYR A 166 20.94 21.73 10.09
CA TYR A 166 20.80 23.15 10.42
C TYR A 166 21.53 24.02 9.39
N LYS A 167 22.82 23.75 9.15
CA LYS A 167 23.66 24.51 8.20
C LYS A 167 23.10 24.44 6.77
N GLN A 168 22.64 23.27 6.34
CA GLN A 168 22.03 23.09 5.01
C GLN A 168 20.69 23.83 4.85
N SER A 169 20.05 24.18 5.96
CA SER A 169 18.74 24.84 5.99
C SER A 169 18.82 26.34 6.23
N LEU A 170 20.03 26.92 6.35
CA LEU A 170 20.22 28.36 6.44
C LEU A 170 19.89 29.03 5.10
N MET A 171 19.07 30.06 5.16
CA MET A 171 18.80 30.98 4.06
C MET A 171 19.85 32.11 4.07
N SER A 172 19.89 32.89 2.98
CA SER A 172 20.80 34.05 2.84
C SER A 172 20.64 35.10 3.95
N SER A 173 19.47 35.16 4.60
CA SER A 173 19.16 36.05 5.73
C SER A 173 19.60 35.51 7.10
N SER A 174 20.37 34.42 7.15
CA SER A 174 20.69 33.67 8.39
C SER A 174 19.47 33.13 9.15
N GLN A 175 18.28 33.20 8.56
CA GLN A 175 17.09 32.50 9.05
C GLN A 175 17.07 31.06 8.53
N ILE A 176 16.50 30.15 9.31
CA ILE A 176 16.38 28.73 8.94
C ILE A 176 15.08 28.52 8.15
N ASP A 177 15.18 27.81 7.03
CA ASP A 177 14.03 27.17 6.39
C ASP A 177 13.60 25.97 7.25
N LYS A 178 12.51 26.17 8.00
CA LYS A 178 11.97 25.17 8.93
C LYS A 178 11.56 23.87 8.23
N GLN A 179 10.96 23.96 7.05
CA GLN A 179 10.52 22.78 6.31
C GLN A 179 11.73 21.97 5.85
N LYS A 180 12.72 22.64 5.25
CA LYS A 180 13.96 22.00 4.82
C LYS A 180 14.71 21.35 6.00
N PHE A 181 14.77 22.04 7.14
CA PHE A 181 15.38 21.50 8.34
C PHE A 181 14.63 20.27 8.87
N GLY A 182 13.31 20.36 9.01
CA GLY A 182 12.47 19.26 9.49
C GLY A 182 12.58 18.01 8.62
N HIS A 183 12.56 18.16 7.29
CA HIS A 183 12.77 17.05 6.36
C HIS A 183 14.13 16.38 6.53
N CYS A 184 15.20 17.18 6.63
CA CYS A 184 16.55 16.65 6.85
C CYS A 184 16.63 15.90 8.19
N MET A 185 16.03 16.45 9.25
CA MET A 185 16.00 15.79 10.55
C MET A 185 15.27 14.45 10.49
N ILE A 186 14.10 14.37 9.84
CA ILE A 186 13.39 13.08 9.68
C ILE A 186 14.26 12.07 8.93
N GLU A 187 14.92 12.47 7.85
CA GLU A 187 15.84 11.59 7.11
C GLU A 187 16.95 11.04 8.02
N LYS A 188 17.53 11.86 8.91
CA LYS A 188 18.60 11.44 9.81
C LYS A 188 18.12 10.71 11.06
N MET A 189 16.84 10.84 11.41
CA MET A 189 16.22 10.27 12.61
C MET A 189 15.40 9.01 12.35
N SER A 190 15.10 8.67 11.10
CA SER A 190 14.27 7.52 10.75
C SER A 190 15.05 6.43 10.03
N GLY A 191 14.55 5.19 10.10
CA GLY A 191 15.06 4.10 9.29
C GLY A 191 14.74 4.32 7.81
N LYS A 192 15.46 3.62 6.93
CA LYS A 192 15.29 3.76 5.47
C LYS A 192 13.83 3.53 5.03
N LYS A 193 13.19 2.46 5.52
CA LYS A 193 11.80 2.12 5.18
C LYS A 193 10.84 3.22 5.65
N GLU A 194 11.00 3.68 6.88
CA GLU A 194 10.16 4.72 7.49
C GLU A 194 10.31 6.07 6.79
N PHE A 195 11.53 6.42 6.36
CA PHE A 195 11.75 7.63 5.57
C PHE A 195 11.06 7.56 4.20
N GLU A 196 11.06 6.40 3.54
CA GLU A 196 10.31 6.23 2.29
C GLU A 196 8.80 6.37 2.51
N ILE A 197 8.25 5.85 3.62
CA ILE A 197 6.82 6.01 3.95
C ILE A 197 6.48 7.49 4.18
N TYR A 198 7.32 8.21 4.91
CA TYR A 198 7.18 9.66 5.10
C TYR A 198 7.17 10.41 3.77
N LYS A 199 8.06 10.04 2.84
CA LYS A 199 8.13 10.66 1.51
C LYS A 199 6.87 10.43 0.68
N CYS A 200 6.09 9.37 0.90
CA CYS A 200 4.81 9.20 0.22
C CYS A 200 3.88 10.37 0.53
N SER A 201 3.60 10.65 1.80
CA SER A 201 2.71 11.77 2.15
C SER A 201 3.28 13.13 1.75
N LYS A 202 4.60 13.30 1.84
CA LYS A 202 5.26 14.54 1.41
C LYS A 202 5.11 14.82 -0.10
N ASN A 203 5.24 13.81 -0.94
CA ASN A 203 5.38 13.98 -2.39
C ASN A 203 4.07 13.73 -3.15
N SER A 204 3.04 13.19 -2.48
CA SER A 204 1.75 12.90 -3.09
C SER A 204 0.82 14.10 -3.03
N VAL A 205 0.01 14.26 -4.08
CA VAL A 205 -1.02 15.29 -4.18
C VAL A 205 -2.40 14.72 -3.80
N THR A 206 -2.62 13.43 -4.08
CA THR A 206 -3.89 12.74 -3.80
C THR A 206 -3.74 11.59 -2.81
N PRO A 207 -4.82 11.22 -2.07
CA PRO A 207 -4.83 10.03 -1.23
C PRO A 207 -4.49 8.74 -1.99
N GLU A 208 -4.88 8.65 -3.27
CA GLU A 208 -4.54 7.54 -4.17
C GLU A 208 -3.03 7.42 -4.37
N GLU A 209 -2.35 8.51 -4.72
CA GLU A 209 -0.89 8.52 -4.91
C GLU A 209 -0.17 8.14 -3.62
N GLU A 210 -0.60 8.70 -2.49
CA GLU A 210 -0.01 8.41 -1.18
C GLU A 210 -0.18 6.93 -0.83
N THR A 211 -1.40 6.42 -0.97
CA THR A 211 -1.75 5.03 -0.66
C THR A 211 -0.98 4.05 -1.53
N LEU A 212 -0.90 4.29 -2.84
CA LEU A 212 -0.16 3.43 -3.76
C LEU A 212 1.35 3.47 -3.46
N CYS A 213 1.90 4.65 -3.16
CA CYS A 213 3.29 4.77 -2.72
C CYS A 213 3.57 3.94 -1.46
N MET A 214 2.68 4.01 -0.46
CA MET A 214 2.78 3.21 0.77
C MET A 214 2.69 1.71 0.52
N ILE A 215 1.78 1.25 -0.35
CA ILE A 215 1.67 -0.15 -0.78
C ILE A 215 2.96 -0.61 -1.46
N ASN A 216 3.60 0.25 -2.27
CA ASN A 216 4.86 -0.08 -2.94
C ASN A 216 6.05 -0.22 -1.97
N ILE A 217 5.96 0.34 -0.76
CA ILE A 217 7.02 0.22 0.26
C ILE A 217 6.73 -0.94 1.22
N MET A 218 5.48 -1.07 1.66
CA MET A 218 5.09 -2.01 2.72
C MET A 218 4.54 -3.34 2.17
N GLY A 219 4.17 -3.41 0.90
CA GLY A 219 3.74 -4.64 0.25
C GLY A 219 4.90 -5.60 0.02
N ARG A 220 4.57 -6.88 -0.16
CA ARG A 220 5.53 -7.88 -0.66
C ARG A 220 5.69 -7.72 -2.17
N SER A 221 6.60 -8.49 -2.78
CA SER A 221 7.00 -8.35 -4.19
C SER A 221 5.82 -8.21 -5.17
N LYS A 222 4.75 -9.00 -4.98
CA LYS A 222 3.53 -8.93 -5.81
C LYS A 222 2.76 -7.63 -5.61
N GLU A 223 2.47 -7.25 -4.38
CA GLU A 223 1.74 -6.02 -4.03
C GLU A 223 2.48 -4.77 -4.50
N GLN A 224 3.82 -4.79 -4.43
CA GLN A 224 4.64 -3.72 -4.99
C GLN A 224 4.48 -3.62 -6.51
N GLN A 225 4.46 -4.75 -7.22
CA GLN A 225 4.20 -4.76 -8.66
C GLN A 225 2.80 -4.24 -8.98
N TYR A 226 1.78 -4.66 -8.23
CA TYR A 226 0.40 -4.22 -8.41
C TYR A 226 0.26 -2.73 -8.20
N SER A 227 0.81 -2.19 -7.11
CA SER A 227 0.79 -0.75 -6.84
C SER A 227 1.43 0.04 -7.99
N ARG A 228 2.60 -0.38 -8.49
CA ARG A 228 3.24 0.32 -9.63
C ARG A 228 2.38 0.32 -10.89
N LYS A 229 1.69 -0.78 -11.19
CA LYS A 229 0.77 -0.85 -12.33
C LYS A 229 -0.43 0.08 -12.14
N ILE A 230 -1.05 0.06 -10.97
CA ILE A 230 -2.20 0.92 -10.64
C ILE A 230 -1.78 2.40 -10.63
N ALA A 231 -0.61 2.73 -10.09
CA ALA A 231 -0.07 4.08 -10.07
C ALA A 231 0.21 4.59 -11.49
N LYS A 232 0.72 3.73 -12.39
CA LYS A 232 0.89 4.08 -13.80
C LYS A 232 -0.45 4.46 -14.45
N CYS A 233 -1.52 3.69 -14.22
CA CYS A 233 -2.86 4.05 -14.69
C CYS A 233 -3.36 5.36 -14.10
N HIS A 234 -3.20 5.53 -12.80
CA HIS A 234 -3.64 6.73 -12.10
C HIS A 234 -2.94 7.97 -12.67
N ASN A 235 -1.66 7.88 -13.00
CA ASN A 235 -0.94 8.99 -13.64
C ASN A 235 -1.47 9.34 -15.04
N GLU A 236 -2.09 8.39 -15.74
CA GLU A 236 -2.64 8.59 -17.09
C GLU A 236 -4.10 9.06 -17.06
N PHE A 237 -4.91 8.52 -16.17
CA PHE A 237 -6.37 8.71 -16.14
C PHE A 237 -6.91 9.33 -14.86
N GLY A 238 -6.06 9.64 -13.89
CA GLY A 238 -6.46 10.12 -12.56
C GLY A 238 -7.35 9.09 -11.83
N SER A 239 -8.36 9.58 -11.14
CA SER A 239 -9.35 8.76 -10.42
C SER A 239 -10.48 8.23 -11.33
N ASP A 240 -10.37 8.36 -12.66
CA ASP A 240 -11.35 7.80 -13.59
C ASP A 240 -11.13 6.29 -13.81
N TYR A 241 -11.53 5.49 -12.81
CA TYR A 241 -11.45 4.03 -12.84
C TYR A 241 -12.23 3.40 -14.01
N SER A 242 -13.10 4.15 -14.70
CA SER A 242 -13.76 3.62 -15.90
C SER A 242 -12.79 3.42 -17.07
N LYS A 243 -11.65 4.13 -17.08
CA LYS A 243 -10.60 4.02 -18.11
C LYS A 243 -9.50 3.02 -17.76
N PHE A 244 -9.42 2.60 -16.50
CA PHE A 244 -8.38 1.67 -16.02
C PHE A 244 -8.29 0.35 -16.79
N PRO A 245 -9.39 -0.26 -17.28
CA PRO A 245 -9.30 -1.44 -18.13
C PRO A 245 -8.40 -1.26 -19.38
N LEU A 246 -8.22 -0.02 -19.88
CA LEU A 246 -7.35 0.27 -21.02
C LEU A 246 -5.85 0.15 -20.70
N CYS A 247 -5.45 0.33 -19.44
CA CYS A 247 -4.04 0.24 -19.07
C CYS A 247 -3.50 -1.19 -19.00
N PHE A 248 -4.42 -2.13 -18.83
CA PHE A 248 -4.15 -3.46 -18.33
C PHE A 248 -4.13 -4.44 -19.50
N SER A 249 -3.19 -5.39 -19.46
CA SER A 249 -2.90 -6.30 -20.56
C SER A 249 -3.28 -7.73 -20.21
N GLU A 250 -3.31 -8.60 -21.20
CA GLU A 250 -3.76 -10.02 -21.11
C GLU A 250 -2.98 -10.86 -20.09
N THR A 251 -1.88 -10.36 -19.53
CA THR A 251 -1.03 -11.06 -18.55
C THR A 251 -1.55 -11.01 -17.10
N GLU A 252 -2.75 -10.47 -16.88
CA GLU A 252 -3.29 -10.10 -15.55
C GLU A 252 -4.52 -10.93 -15.14
N HIS A 253 -4.46 -12.24 -15.33
CA HIS A 253 -5.46 -13.16 -14.77
C HIS A 253 -5.28 -13.42 -13.26
N ASP A 254 -4.46 -12.63 -12.57
CA ASP A 254 -4.22 -12.77 -11.13
C ASP A 254 -5.41 -12.20 -10.33
N SER A 255 -6.08 -13.07 -9.57
CA SER A 255 -7.23 -12.70 -8.74
C SER A 255 -6.88 -11.69 -7.65
N ASP A 256 -5.65 -11.71 -7.15
CA ASP A 256 -5.20 -10.77 -6.13
C ASP A 256 -5.06 -9.38 -6.73
N PHE A 257 -4.54 -9.26 -7.94
CA PHE A 257 -4.49 -7.97 -8.63
C PHE A 257 -5.87 -7.32 -8.77
N LYS A 258 -6.87 -8.11 -9.20
CA LYS A 258 -8.26 -7.68 -9.30
C LYS A 258 -8.83 -7.26 -7.95
N LYS A 259 -8.53 -8.02 -6.90
CA LYS A 259 -8.92 -7.69 -5.52
C LYS A 259 -8.32 -6.36 -5.08
N MET A 260 -7.03 -6.13 -5.34
CA MET A 260 -6.35 -4.87 -5.01
C MET A 260 -7.00 -3.68 -5.71
N ILE A 261 -7.21 -3.77 -7.03
CA ILE A 261 -7.87 -2.70 -7.80
C ILE A 261 -9.27 -2.42 -7.25
N SER A 262 -10.05 -3.47 -6.98
CA SER A 262 -11.40 -3.34 -6.45
C SER A 262 -11.41 -2.66 -5.08
N CYS A 263 -10.47 -3.00 -4.19
CA CYS A 263 -10.27 -2.31 -2.91
C CYS A 263 -9.97 -0.83 -3.08
N VAL A 264 -8.96 -0.50 -3.89
CA VAL A 264 -8.54 0.90 -4.09
C VAL A 264 -9.69 1.71 -4.70
N LYS A 265 -10.35 1.18 -5.73
CA LYS A 265 -11.51 1.83 -6.37
C LYS A 265 -12.65 2.05 -5.38
N GLY A 266 -13.08 1.01 -4.68
CA GLY A 266 -14.26 1.09 -3.81
C GLY A 266 -14.03 2.01 -2.60
N LEU A 267 -12.83 1.99 -2.03
CA LEU A 267 -12.44 2.91 -0.95
C LEU A 267 -12.31 4.37 -1.44
N GLY A 268 -11.74 4.57 -2.64
CA GLY A 268 -11.65 5.89 -3.27
C GLY A 268 -13.02 6.50 -3.53
N GLN A 269 -13.97 5.72 -4.06
CA GLN A 269 -15.35 6.17 -4.30
C GLN A 269 -16.11 6.55 -3.01
N GLN A 270 -15.71 6.00 -1.86
CA GLN A 270 -16.28 6.31 -0.55
C GLN A 270 -15.54 7.45 0.18
N GLY A 271 -14.44 7.97 -0.38
CA GLY A 271 -13.59 8.95 0.30
C GLY A 271 -12.83 8.37 1.51
N LEU A 272 -12.67 7.05 1.56
CA LEU A 272 -12.05 6.32 2.66
C LEU A 272 -10.66 5.77 2.28
N LEU A 273 -10.08 6.22 1.17
CA LEU A 273 -8.82 5.67 0.69
C LEU A 273 -7.65 6.11 1.57
N ASN A 274 -7.01 5.13 2.19
CA ASN A 274 -5.71 5.24 2.85
C ASN A 274 -5.08 3.84 2.91
N PHE A 275 -3.78 3.77 3.25
CA PHE A 275 -3.07 2.51 3.36
C PHE A 275 -3.75 1.49 4.28
N SER A 276 -4.17 1.90 5.48
CA SER A 276 -4.78 0.99 6.46
C SER A 276 -6.05 0.33 5.91
N ASN A 277 -6.91 1.13 5.29
CA ASN A 277 -8.16 0.63 4.73
C ASN A 277 -7.91 -0.31 3.54
N VAL A 278 -6.94 0.01 2.68
CA VAL A 278 -6.54 -0.94 1.62
C VAL A 278 -5.93 -2.21 2.20
N ALA A 279 -5.11 -2.10 3.24
CA ALA A 279 -4.50 -3.25 3.89
C ALA A 279 -5.55 -4.21 4.47
N ILE A 280 -6.61 -3.69 5.10
CA ILE A 280 -7.76 -4.49 5.56
C ILE A 280 -8.48 -5.13 4.39
N CYS A 281 -8.89 -4.32 3.42
CA CYS A 281 -9.70 -4.76 2.29
C CYS A 281 -9.00 -5.84 1.45
N TYR A 282 -7.72 -5.62 1.15
CA TYR A 282 -6.92 -6.54 0.36
C TYR A 282 -6.47 -7.75 1.17
N GLY A 283 -6.09 -7.53 2.44
CA GLY A 283 -5.66 -8.54 3.38
C GLY A 283 -4.34 -8.18 4.04
N ALA A 284 -4.36 -7.94 5.36
CA ALA A 284 -3.23 -7.44 6.13
C ALA A 284 -1.96 -8.30 5.99
N ASN A 285 -2.12 -9.62 5.84
CA ASN A 285 -1.02 -10.58 5.70
C ASN A 285 -0.16 -10.39 4.45
N ALA A 286 -0.68 -9.66 3.44
CA ALA A 286 0.06 -9.37 2.23
C ALA A 286 1.08 -8.24 2.40
N PHE A 287 1.05 -7.56 3.55
CA PHE A 287 1.92 -6.44 3.87
C PHE A 287 2.87 -6.83 5.00
N ASP A 288 4.09 -6.31 4.93
CA ASP A 288 5.08 -6.40 6.01
C ASP A 288 4.88 -5.24 6.98
N ILE A 289 3.79 -5.31 7.74
CA ILE A 289 3.38 -4.28 8.71
C ILE A 289 4.02 -4.60 10.06
N THR A 290 4.98 -3.76 10.40
CA THR A 290 5.57 -3.70 11.74
C THR A 290 4.91 -2.57 12.54
N PRO A 291 5.01 -2.56 13.87
CA PRO A 291 4.49 -1.46 14.69
C PRO A 291 5.03 -0.09 14.26
N GLU A 292 6.31 -0.04 13.88
CA GLU A 292 6.99 1.18 13.44
C GLU A 292 6.43 1.67 12.10
N SER A 293 6.31 0.78 11.12
CA SER A 293 5.80 1.14 9.80
C SER A 293 4.33 1.53 9.86
N LEU A 294 3.52 0.91 10.73
CA LEU A 294 2.14 1.30 10.99
C LEU A 294 2.03 2.69 11.61
N ILE A 295 2.83 2.95 12.66
CA ILE A 295 2.90 4.27 13.30
C ILE A 295 3.29 5.33 12.28
N VAL A 296 4.37 5.08 11.54
CA VAL A 296 4.89 6.03 10.55
C VAL A 296 3.90 6.24 9.41
N ALA A 297 3.24 5.21 8.90
CA ALA A 297 2.23 5.37 7.84
C ALA A 297 1.08 6.27 8.30
N GLN A 298 0.48 5.99 9.45
CA GLN A 298 -0.64 6.77 9.96
C GLN A 298 -0.24 8.21 10.31
N CYS A 299 0.92 8.39 10.93
CA CYS A 299 1.45 9.72 11.24
C CYS A 299 1.83 10.51 9.99
N SER A 300 2.31 9.84 8.93
CA SER A 300 2.59 10.47 7.64
C SER A 300 1.30 11.04 7.06
N SER A 301 0.27 10.20 6.89
CA SER A 301 -1.02 10.64 6.35
C SER A 301 -1.67 11.76 7.17
N ALA A 302 -1.61 11.67 8.50
CA ALA A 302 -2.15 12.71 9.38
C ALA A 302 -1.38 14.04 9.31
N SER A 303 -0.08 13.99 8.97
CA SER A 303 0.77 15.19 8.89
C SER A 303 0.66 15.94 7.57
N VAL A 304 0.14 15.31 6.52
CA VAL A 304 0.08 15.86 5.16
C VAL A 304 1.45 16.41 4.72
N GLY A 305 2.50 15.64 5.00
CA GLY A 305 3.89 16.00 4.69
C GLY A 305 4.57 16.98 5.66
N ASP A 306 3.87 17.59 6.63
CA ASP A 306 4.50 18.51 7.58
C ASP A 306 5.46 17.76 8.53
N PRO A 307 6.76 18.09 8.51
CA PRO A 307 7.76 17.35 9.25
C PRO A 307 7.62 17.50 10.78
N TYR A 308 7.07 18.60 11.28
CA TYR A 308 6.95 18.82 12.73
C TYR A 308 5.73 18.12 13.32
N VAL A 309 4.61 18.14 12.59
CA VAL A 309 3.42 17.35 12.92
C VAL A 309 3.78 15.87 12.86
N PHE A 310 4.50 15.45 11.82
CA PHE A 310 4.98 14.07 11.68
C PHE A 310 5.84 13.65 12.88
N VAL A 311 6.88 14.41 13.24
CA VAL A 311 7.76 14.06 14.38
C VAL A 311 7.00 14.06 15.71
N GLY A 312 6.01 14.94 15.88
CA GLY A 312 5.13 14.93 17.05
C GLY A 312 4.30 13.65 17.19
N CYS A 313 3.94 13.01 16.08
CA CYS A 313 3.18 11.77 16.06
C CYS A 313 4.10 10.54 16.08
N ALA A 314 5.05 10.44 15.14
CA ALA A 314 5.88 9.26 14.92
C ALA A 314 7.16 9.23 15.75
N GLY A 315 7.64 10.38 16.25
CA GLY A 315 8.88 10.46 17.02
C GLY A 315 8.71 10.40 18.53
N GLY A 316 7.48 10.56 19.04
CA GLY A 316 7.20 10.69 20.46
C GLY A 316 7.48 12.08 21.03
N LYS A 317 7.09 12.27 22.30
CA LYS A 317 7.06 13.59 22.95
C LYS A 317 8.44 14.24 23.07
N LEU A 318 9.46 13.46 23.44
CA LEU A 318 10.80 14.00 23.65
C LEU A 318 11.51 14.36 22.33
N SER A 319 11.32 13.57 21.27
CA SER A 319 11.89 13.87 19.95
C SER A 319 11.33 15.16 19.37
N SER A 320 10.02 15.39 19.52
CA SER A 320 9.37 16.66 19.16
C SER A 320 9.92 17.85 19.97
N ALA A 321 10.11 17.66 21.28
CA ALA A 321 10.67 18.70 22.14
C ALA A 321 12.13 19.06 21.77
N GLU A 322 12.95 18.07 21.44
CA GLU A 322 14.33 18.30 20.97
C GLU A 322 14.35 19.00 19.62
N LEU A 323 13.50 18.59 18.68
CA LEU A 323 13.39 19.26 17.38
C LEU A 323 13.00 20.74 17.53
N ASN A 324 12.09 21.06 18.45
CA ASN A 324 11.69 22.44 18.75
C ASN A 324 12.83 23.25 19.40
N LYS A 325 13.66 22.63 20.25
CA LYS A 325 14.86 23.29 20.80
C LYS A 325 15.84 23.66 19.70
N CYS A 326 16.00 22.85 18.66
CA CYS A 326 16.91 23.16 17.55
C CYS A 326 16.58 24.51 16.90
N LEU A 327 15.29 24.81 16.77
CA LEU A 327 14.82 26.05 16.16
C LEU A 327 14.89 27.25 17.10
N THR A 328 14.67 27.03 18.39
CA THR A 328 14.51 28.13 19.38
C THR A 328 15.79 28.45 20.13
N GLN A 329 16.69 27.48 20.29
CA GLN A 329 17.89 27.55 21.12
C GLN A 329 19.16 27.12 20.37
N GLY A 330 19.04 26.74 19.10
CA GLY A 330 20.14 26.25 18.27
C GLY A 330 20.45 24.76 18.51
N VAL A 331 21.46 24.26 17.79
CA VAL A 331 21.97 22.89 17.92
C VAL A 331 23.17 22.88 18.86
N GLY A 332 23.22 21.90 19.76
CA GLY A 332 24.34 21.72 20.69
C GLY A 332 24.36 22.66 21.89
N GLY A 333 25.47 22.67 22.63
CA GLY A 333 25.64 23.47 23.84
C GLY A 333 24.76 23.02 25.03
N ASP A 334 24.65 23.87 26.05
CA ASP A 334 23.91 23.53 27.29
C ASP A 334 22.39 23.65 27.16
N LYS A 335 21.92 24.47 26.21
CA LYS A 335 20.50 24.81 26.01
C LYS A 335 19.93 24.32 24.67
N GLY A 336 20.78 24.16 23.65
CA GLY A 336 20.33 23.70 22.33
C GLY A 336 19.91 22.24 22.30
N CYS A 337 19.40 21.82 21.14
CA CYS A 337 18.98 20.44 20.95
C CYS A 337 20.17 19.50 20.73
N PHE A 338 19.98 18.23 21.07
CA PHE A 338 20.96 17.15 20.81
C PHE A 338 22.38 17.41 21.33
N GLY A 339 22.58 18.37 22.24
CA GLY A 339 23.84 18.59 22.96
C GLY A 339 23.99 17.74 24.22
N LYS A 340 25.06 18.00 25.00
CA LYS A 340 25.41 17.26 26.24
C LYS A 340 24.28 17.16 27.28
N ASN A 341 23.29 18.06 27.21
CA ASN A 341 22.16 18.15 28.14
C ASN A 341 20.80 17.77 27.53
N ASN A 342 20.78 17.12 26.36
CA ASN A 342 19.58 16.70 25.65
C ASN A 342 18.62 15.85 26.53
N ALA A 343 17.32 16.16 26.46
CA ALA A 343 16.31 15.52 27.32
C ALA A 343 16.05 14.05 26.96
N VAL A 344 16.15 13.69 25.68
CA VAL A 344 16.09 12.29 25.22
C VAL A 344 17.24 11.50 25.85
N HIS A 345 18.48 11.98 25.72
CA HIS A 345 19.67 11.33 26.26
C HIS A 345 19.62 11.19 27.79
N LYS A 346 19.23 12.25 28.51
CA LYS A 346 19.03 12.19 29.97
C LYS A 346 17.97 11.16 30.38
N THR A 347 16.87 11.09 29.62
CA THR A 347 15.82 10.10 29.89
C THR A 347 16.33 8.69 29.61
N LEU A 348 17.12 8.50 28.55
CA LEU A 348 17.73 7.21 28.23
C LEU A 348 18.76 6.78 29.30
N ILE A 349 19.59 7.69 29.81
CA ILE A 349 20.49 7.39 30.94
C ILE A 349 19.68 7.01 32.19
N SER A 350 18.67 7.82 32.55
CA SER A 350 17.83 7.56 33.72
C SER A 350 17.12 6.21 33.62
N LEU A 351 16.69 5.81 32.43
CA LEU A 351 16.08 4.51 32.20
C LEU A 351 17.12 3.40 32.37
N GLY A 352 18.33 3.57 31.83
CA GLY A 352 19.44 2.63 32.01
C GLY A 352 19.82 2.42 33.49
N ASP A 353 19.90 3.51 34.26
CA ASP A 353 20.14 3.46 35.70
C ASP A 353 19.02 2.72 36.43
N GLY A 354 17.76 2.97 36.05
CA GLY A 354 16.60 2.27 36.58
C GLY A 354 16.63 0.77 36.28
N LEU A 355 16.97 0.40 35.03
CA LEU A 355 17.16 -0.97 34.61
C LEU A 355 18.28 -1.64 35.40
N ASN A 356 19.43 -0.97 35.56
CA ASN A 356 20.57 -1.47 36.32
C ASN A 356 20.23 -1.71 37.79
N LYS A 357 19.52 -0.78 38.44
CA LYS A 357 19.08 -0.93 39.84
C LYS A 357 18.13 -2.12 40.03
N LYS A 358 17.27 -2.39 39.04
CA LYS A 358 16.22 -3.41 39.15
C LYS A 358 16.70 -4.82 38.75
N PHE A 359 17.45 -4.92 37.66
CA PHE A 359 17.86 -6.21 37.07
C PHE A 359 19.34 -6.54 37.33
N GLY A 360 20.13 -5.57 37.80
CA GLY A 360 21.56 -5.71 38.03
C GLY A 360 22.40 -5.58 36.75
N ALA A 361 23.62 -5.06 36.90
CA ALA A 361 24.55 -4.81 35.79
C ALA A 361 24.93 -6.06 34.98
N ALA A 362 24.80 -7.24 35.57
CA ALA A 362 25.13 -8.51 34.92
C ALA A 362 24.04 -8.98 33.92
N ASN A 363 22.82 -8.47 34.03
CA ASN A 363 21.68 -8.87 33.22
C ASN A 363 21.88 -8.50 31.73
N SER A 364 21.49 -9.38 30.81
CA SER A 364 21.65 -9.17 29.36
C SER A 364 20.90 -7.93 28.87
N LEU A 365 19.67 -7.68 29.33
CA LEU A 365 18.89 -6.49 28.99
C LEU A 365 19.63 -5.21 29.34
N VAL A 366 20.24 -5.15 30.54
CA VAL A 366 20.98 -3.98 31.03
C VAL A 366 22.26 -3.76 30.21
N LYS A 367 22.99 -4.83 29.91
CA LYS A 367 24.21 -4.78 29.09
C LYS A 367 23.92 -4.29 27.68
N ASP A 368 22.91 -4.88 27.04
CA ASP A 368 22.51 -4.54 25.67
C ASP A 368 22.01 -3.10 25.60
N TYR A 369 21.21 -2.67 26.58
CA TYR A 369 20.73 -1.29 26.68
C TYR A 369 21.87 -0.28 26.84
N ASN A 370 22.81 -0.53 27.76
CA ASN A 370 23.94 0.38 28.01
C ASN A 370 24.86 0.46 26.80
N LYS A 371 25.06 -0.66 26.10
CA LYS A 371 25.78 -0.70 24.82
C LYS A 371 25.06 0.13 23.75
N ALA A 372 23.75 -0.07 23.59
CA ALA A 372 22.93 0.70 22.66
C ALA A 372 23.06 2.21 22.93
N LEU A 373 22.98 2.62 24.20
CA LEU A 373 23.13 4.02 24.60
C LEU A 373 24.51 4.61 24.26
N ALA A 374 25.58 3.84 24.44
CA ALA A 374 26.92 4.27 24.04
C ALA A 374 27.02 4.42 22.51
N ASP A 375 26.42 3.49 21.77
CA ASP A 375 26.45 3.46 20.30
C ASP A 375 25.60 4.58 19.66
N LEU A 376 24.59 5.11 20.37
CA LEU A 376 23.80 6.27 19.91
C LEU A 376 24.61 7.57 19.78
N ASN A 377 25.77 7.66 20.43
CA ASN A 377 26.66 8.82 20.32
C ASN A 377 27.63 8.71 19.14
N SER A 378 27.66 7.58 18.42
CA SER A 378 28.46 7.46 17.19
C SER A 378 27.81 8.27 16.06
N GLU A 379 28.62 8.86 15.16
CA GLU A 379 28.18 9.77 14.08
C GLU A 379 27.17 9.17 13.08
N SER A 380 26.79 7.90 13.24
CA SER A 380 25.95 7.13 12.33
C SER A 380 24.51 7.63 12.25
N VAL A 381 24.05 7.82 11.01
CA VAL A 381 22.64 7.73 10.59
C VAL A 381 21.97 6.59 11.36
N TYR A 382 20.84 6.87 12.03
CA TYR A 382 19.93 5.91 12.66
C TYR A 382 20.57 4.53 12.96
N ASN A 383 21.19 4.37 14.14
CA ASN A 383 21.78 3.09 14.51
C ASN A 383 20.67 2.05 14.73
N THR A 384 20.41 1.27 13.67
CA THR A 384 19.27 0.33 13.62
C THR A 384 19.33 -0.68 14.75
N GLU A 385 20.52 -1.10 15.18
CA GLU A 385 20.70 -2.04 16.28
C GLU A 385 20.37 -1.40 17.63
N ALA A 386 20.94 -0.23 17.91
CA ALA A 386 20.68 0.49 19.15
C ALA A 386 19.18 0.85 19.28
N VAL A 387 18.57 1.33 18.20
CA VAL A 387 17.14 1.67 18.18
C VAL A 387 16.26 0.43 18.36
N ARG A 388 16.63 -0.69 17.74
CA ARG A 388 15.96 -1.98 17.96
C ARG A 388 16.00 -2.40 19.43
N ILE A 389 17.16 -2.33 20.07
CA ILE A 389 17.33 -2.67 21.49
C ILE A 389 16.45 -1.78 22.38
N LEU A 390 16.38 -0.48 22.10
CA LEU A 390 15.53 0.45 22.85
C LEU A 390 14.04 0.11 22.74
N ARG A 391 13.59 -0.19 21.52
CA ARG A 391 12.22 -0.66 21.28
C ARG A 391 11.93 -1.96 22.02
N ASP A 392 12.81 -2.95 21.88
CA ASP A 392 12.62 -4.27 22.47
C ASP A 392 12.60 -4.18 24.01
N THR A 393 13.44 -3.30 24.58
CA THR A 393 13.40 -2.93 26.00
C THR A 393 12.04 -2.33 26.39
N GLY A 394 11.50 -1.42 25.57
CA GLY A 394 10.18 -0.84 25.78
C GLY A 394 9.06 -1.88 25.78
N ASN A 395 9.09 -2.80 24.83
CA ASN A 395 8.15 -3.91 24.73
C ASN A 395 8.24 -4.86 25.93
N GLU A 396 9.45 -5.15 26.40
CA GLU A 396 9.67 -6.02 27.56
C GLU A 396 9.21 -5.38 28.88
N LEU A 397 9.49 -4.09 29.07
CA LEU A 397 9.00 -3.33 30.22
C LEU A 397 7.47 -3.19 30.24
N LYS A 398 6.81 -3.24 29.08
CA LYS A 398 5.34 -3.30 29.03
C LYS A 398 4.81 -4.56 29.66
N LYS A 399 5.38 -5.71 29.28
CA LYS A 399 4.95 -7.03 29.75
C LYS A 399 5.11 -7.17 31.26
N GLN A 400 6.15 -6.55 31.82
CA GLN A 400 6.45 -6.62 33.24
C GLN A 400 5.68 -5.60 34.12
N GLN A 401 4.72 -4.85 33.57
CA GLN A 401 3.91 -3.85 34.31
C GLN A 401 4.76 -2.91 35.20
N ASN A 402 5.91 -2.45 34.70
CA ASN A 402 6.79 -1.57 35.46
C ASN A 402 6.37 -0.09 35.36
N ASP A 403 5.62 0.41 36.33
CA ASP A 403 5.04 1.76 36.30
C ASP A 403 6.05 2.88 36.04
N SER A 404 7.19 2.90 36.73
CA SER A 404 8.17 3.99 36.57
C SER A 404 8.91 3.94 35.22
N GLY A 405 9.29 2.74 34.76
CA GLY A 405 9.98 2.54 33.49
C GLY A 405 9.06 2.78 32.29
N GLN A 406 7.80 2.36 32.39
CA GLN A 406 6.80 2.58 31.35
C GLN A 406 6.51 4.06 31.13
N GLU A 407 6.38 4.85 32.20
CA GLU A 407 6.14 6.29 32.06
C GLU A 407 7.31 7.05 31.42
N GLN A 408 8.54 6.59 31.62
CA GLN A 408 9.70 7.16 30.91
C GLN A 408 9.71 6.74 29.43
N ILE A 409 9.44 5.46 29.15
CA ILE A 409 9.40 4.93 27.78
C ILE A 409 8.31 5.58 26.94
N LYS A 410 7.11 5.81 27.47
CA LYS A 410 6.03 6.49 26.73
C LYS A 410 6.38 7.92 26.30
N LYS A 411 7.34 8.57 26.96
CA LYS A 411 7.84 9.89 26.56
C LYS A 411 8.84 9.82 25.41
N LEU A 412 9.56 8.69 25.31
CA LEU A 412 10.62 8.44 24.34
C LEU A 412 10.07 7.80 23.06
N LEU A 413 9.29 6.74 23.19
CA LEU A 413 8.84 5.90 22.08
C LEU A 413 7.38 6.20 21.74
N PRO A 414 7.05 6.33 20.45
CA PRO A 414 5.66 6.27 20.02
C PRO A 414 5.12 4.86 20.33
N TYR A 415 3.81 4.75 20.62
CA TYR A 415 3.23 3.45 20.90
C TYR A 415 1.76 3.35 20.50
N ILE A 416 1.36 2.11 20.24
CA ILE A 416 -0.02 1.73 19.99
C ILE A 416 -0.68 1.35 21.32
N LYS A 417 -1.73 2.08 21.69
CA LYS A 417 -2.63 1.75 22.79
C LYS A 417 -3.67 0.75 22.28
N TRP A 418 -4.02 -0.22 23.12
CA TRP A 418 -5.08 -1.19 22.90
C TRP A 418 -5.92 -1.37 24.15
#